data_AF-A0A6I5RKV8-F1
#
_entry.id   AF-A0A6I5RKV8-F1
#
_cell.length_a   1.000
_cell.length_b   1.000
_cell.length_c   1.000
_cell.angle_alpha   90.00
_cell.angle_beta   90.00
_cell.angle_gamma   90.00
#
_symmetry.space_group_name_H-M   'P 1'
#
loop_
_entity.id
_entity.type
_entity.pdbx_description
1 polymer ?
#
loop_
_entity_poly.entity_id
_entity_poly.type
_entity_poly.pdbx_seq_one_letter_code
_entity_poly.pdbx_strand_id
1 'polypeptide(L)'
;VISVSGHRLGTMEIESALVSHPAVAEAAVVGRPDDLKGEEIVAFIMLEGAYEPGDELEKNLKQHVVQEIGALARPGNIRFSDALPKTRSGKIMRRLLRNLAAGQEVTGDTSTLEDRSVLDKLREGS
;
A
#
# COMPACT_ATOMS: atom_id res chain seq x y z
N VAL A 1 4.53 1.73 -11.89
CA VAL A 1 5.92 2.18 -11.63
C VAL A 1 5.83 3.43 -10.77
N ILE A 2 6.67 3.51 -9.75
CA ILE A 2 6.82 4.65 -8.83
C ILE A 2 8.19 5.28 -9.11
N SER A 3 8.29 6.61 -9.05
CA SER A 3 9.51 7.37 -9.31
C SER A 3 10.05 7.99 -8.02
N VAL A 4 10.89 7.26 -7.29
CA VAL A 4 11.49 7.72 -6.02
C VAL A 4 12.90 8.21 -6.27
N SER A 5 13.17 9.49 -6.03
CA SER A 5 14.49 10.11 -6.18
C SER A 5 15.15 9.81 -7.53
N GLY A 6 14.37 9.89 -8.62
CA GLY A 6 14.82 9.60 -9.99
C GLY A 6 14.89 8.10 -10.36
N HIS A 7 14.61 7.19 -9.42
CA HIS A 7 14.62 5.75 -9.68
C HIS A 7 13.22 5.22 -9.98
N ARG A 8 13.12 4.37 -11.01
CA ARG A 8 11.87 3.77 -11.48
C ARG A 8 11.69 2.39 -10.85
N LEU A 9 10.79 2.28 -9.89
CA LEU A 9 10.50 1.05 -9.16
C LEU A 9 9.15 0.46 -9.60
N GLY A 10 9.13 -0.84 -9.87
CA GLY A 10 7.91 -1.61 -10.07
C GLY A 10 7.10 -1.66 -8.78
N THR A 11 5.78 -1.51 -8.88
CA THR A 11 4.91 -1.72 -7.70
C THR A 11 4.84 -3.20 -7.35
N MET A 12 4.85 -4.06 -8.36
CA MET A 12 4.67 -5.51 -8.20
C MET A 12 5.86 -6.18 -7.51
N GLU A 13 7.09 -5.69 -7.71
CA GLU A 13 8.26 -6.21 -6.97
C GLU A 13 8.13 -5.92 -5.47
N ILE A 14 7.73 -4.69 -5.10
CA ILE A 14 7.53 -4.29 -3.71
C ILE A 14 6.36 -5.05 -3.08
N GLU A 15 5.24 -5.19 -3.81
CA GLU A 15 4.08 -6.00 -3.38
C GLU A 15 4.51 -7.46 -3.15
N SER A 16 5.30 -8.05 -4.05
CA SER A 16 5.80 -9.42 -3.91
C SER A 16 6.74 -9.59 -2.72
N ALA A 17 7.63 -8.63 -2.46
CA ALA A 17 8.50 -8.65 -1.28
C ALA A 17 7.69 -8.54 0.02
N LEU A 18 6.65 -7.69 0.06
CA LEU A 18 5.79 -7.58 1.24
C LEU A 18 5.01 -8.89 1.49
N VAL A 19 4.42 -9.48 0.45
CA VAL A 19 3.66 -10.73 0.54
C VAL A 19 4.55 -11.95 0.88
N SER A 20 5.88 -11.88 0.64
CA SER A 20 6.77 -12.95 1.09
C SER A 20 7.01 -12.96 2.60
N HIS A 21 6.61 -11.91 3.32
CA HIS A 21 6.67 -11.88 4.78
C HIS A 21 5.48 -12.65 5.40
N PRO A 22 5.69 -13.56 6.38
CA PRO A 22 4.64 -14.42 6.94
C PRO A 22 3.44 -13.71 7.58
N ALA A 23 3.60 -12.43 7.91
CA ALA A 23 2.53 -11.62 8.49
C ALA A 23 1.59 -10.99 7.47
N VAL A 24 1.93 -11.00 6.18
CA VAL A 24 1.21 -10.25 5.13
C VAL A 24 0.39 -11.22 4.29
N ALA A 25 -0.93 -11.07 4.33
CA ALA A 25 -1.86 -11.81 3.47
C ALA A 25 -1.95 -11.18 2.07
N GLU A 26 -2.12 -9.85 2.02
CA GLU A 26 -2.16 -9.08 0.78
C GLU A 26 -1.46 -7.73 0.92
N ALA A 27 -0.85 -7.27 -0.17
CA ALA A 27 -0.24 -5.95 -0.25
C ALA A 27 -0.65 -5.23 -1.53
N ALA A 28 -0.86 -3.92 -1.42
CA ALA A 28 -0.99 -3.03 -2.55
C ALA A 28 -0.09 -1.81 -2.38
N VAL A 29 0.72 -1.51 -3.40
CA VAL A 29 1.73 -0.45 -3.34
C VAL A 29 1.40 0.64 -4.36
N VAL A 30 1.46 1.89 -3.90
CA VAL A 30 1.22 3.09 -4.70
C VAL A 30 2.24 4.17 -4.38
N GLY A 31 2.46 5.08 -5.33
CA GLY A 31 3.20 6.31 -5.09
C GLY A 31 2.27 7.41 -4.61
N ARG A 32 2.72 8.20 -3.64
CA ARG A 32 2.15 9.52 -3.32
C ARG A 32 3.15 10.61 -3.71
N PRO A 33 2.70 11.81 -4.14
CA PRO A 33 3.59 12.95 -4.32
C PRO A 33 4.37 13.25 -3.05
N ASP A 34 5.66 13.56 -3.19
CA ASP A 34 6.55 13.94 -2.10
C ASP A 34 7.50 15.05 -2.59
N ASP A 35 7.61 16.14 -1.84
CA ASP A 35 8.35 17.34 -2.29
C ASP A 35 9.88 17.11 -2.41
N LEU A 36 10.42 16.11 -1.70
CA LEU A 36 11.86 15.83 -1.67
C LEU A 36 12.23 14.67 -2.60
N LYS A 37 11.43 13.61 -2.61
CA LYS A 37 11.69 12.38 -3.36
C LYS A 37 10.97 12.34 -4.71
N GLY A 38 10.11 13.30 -5.00
CA GLY A 38 9.20 13.30 -6.15
C GLY A 38 7.98 12.41 -5.89
N GLU A 39 8.19 11.13 -5.62
CA GLU A 39 7.18 10.23 -5.08
C GLU A 39 7.71 9.47 -3.85
N GLU A 40 6.81 9.18 -2.93
CA GLU A 40 7.06 8.27 -1.81
C GLU A 40 6.20 7.00 -1.94
N ILE A 41 6.81 5.86 -1.58
CA ILE A 41 6.16 4.55 -1.59
C ILE A 41 5.23 4.44 -0.38
N VAL A 42 3.95 4.19 -0.65
CA VAL A 42 2.93 3.86 0.35
C VAL A 42 2.46 2.43 0.10
N ALA A 43 2.51 1.61 1.14
CA ALA A 43 2.04 0.23 1.12
C ALA A 43 0.79 0.08 1.98
N PHE A 44 -0.26 -0.50 1.40
CA PHE A 44 -1.46 -0.92 2.12
C PHE A 44 -1.36 -2.42 2.37
N ILE A 45 -1.46 -2.81 3.64
CA ILE A 45 -1.17 -4.17 4.09
C ILE A 45 -2.41 -4.75 4.76
N MET A 46 -2.82 -5.91 4.28
CA MET A 46 -3.72 -6.80 5.00
C MET A 46 -2.89 -7.88 5.68
N LEU A 47 -3.07 -8.00 6.99
CA LEU A 47 -2.33 -8.98 7.80
C LEU A 47 -2.99 -10.35 7.75
N GLU A 48 -2.17 -11.38 7.92
CA GLU A 48 -2.64 -12.71 8.30
C GLU A 48 -3.29 -12.66 9.68
N GLY A 49 -4.35 -13.44 9.91
CA GLY A 49 -5.22 -13.31 11.09
C GLY A 49 -4.56 -13.56 12.47
N ALA A 50 -3.32 -14.03 12.50
CA ALA A 50 -2.53 -14.23 13.71
C ALA A 50 -1.67 -13.00 14.11
N TYR A 51 -1.67 -11.95 13.29
CA TYR A 51 -0.82 -10.78 13.47
C TYR A 51 -1.64 -9.53 13.72
N GLU A 52 -1.12 -8.65 14.58
CA GLU A 52 -1.73 -7.36 14.88
C GLU A 52 -0.87 -6.21 14.33
N PRO A 53 -1.50 -5.12 13.88
CA PRO A 53 -0.78 -3.95 13.40
C PRO A 53 -0.02 -3.27 14.56
N GLY A 54 1.15 -2.72 14.26
CA GLY A 54 1.93 -1.96 15.23
C GLY A 54 3.27 -1.50 14.70
N ASP A 55 3.89 -0.56 15.41
CA ASP A 55 5.16 0.08 15.02
C ASP A 55 6.30 -0.92 14.82
N GLU A 56 6.34 -1.98 15.63
CA GLU A 56 7.35 -3.03 15.51
C GLU A 56 7.17 -3.82 14.21
N LEU A 57 5.94 -4.24 13.91
CA LEU A 57 5.63 -4.95 12.67
C LEU A 57 5.88 -4.05 11.45
N GLU A 58 5.49 -2.78 11.50
CA GLU A 58 5.80 -1.82 10.44
C GLU A 58 7.31 -1.72 10.16
N LYS A 59 8.12 -1.59 11.22
CA LYS A 59 9.59 -1.55 11.09
C LYS A 59 10.13 -2.84 10.47
N ASN A 60 9.63 -4.00 10.92
CA ASN A 60 10.02 -5.30 10.38
C ASN A 60 9.67 -5.42 8.89
N LEU A 61 8.46 -5.02 8.48
CA LEU A 61 8.05 -5.04 7.07
C LEU A 61 8.88 -4.08 6.20
N LYS A 62 9.17 -2.86 6.69
CA LYS A 62 10.06 -1.93 5.99
C LYS A 62 11.47 -2.51 5.82
N GLN A 63 11.97 -3.19 6.85
CA GLN A 63 13.29 -3.81 6.81
C GLN A 63 13.33 -5.04 5.89
N HIS A 64 12.25 -5.83 5.87
CA HIS A 64 12.09 -6.97 4.98
C HIS A 64 12.18 -6.54 3.50
N VAL A 65 11.46 -5.50 3.10
CA VAL A 65 11.56 -4.96 1.73
C VAL A 65 12.97 -4.49 1.39
N VAL A 66 13.68 -3.91 2.35
CA VAL A 66 15.09 -3.49 2.16
C VAL A 66 16.00 -4.68 1.93
N GLN A 67 15.75 -5.81 2.59
CA GLN A 67 16.53 -7.04 2.41
C GLN A 67 16.25 -7.70 1.06
N GLU A 68 14.99 -7.72 0.63
CA GLU A 68 14.57 -8.37 -0.61
C GLU A 68 14.95 -7.58 -1.88
N ILE A 69 14.85 -6.25 -1.83
CA ILE A 69 14.99 -5.39 -3.03
C ILE A 69 16.12 -4.36 -2.86
N GLY A 70 16.21 -3.75 -1.68
CA GLY A 70 17.19 -2.72 -1.38
C GLY A 70 16.60 -1.46 -0.76
N ALA A 71 17.47 -0.59 -0.25
CA ALA A 71 17.06 0.59 0.52
C ALA A 71 16.18 1.58 -0.25
N LEU A 72 16.32 1.66 -1.58
CA LEU A 72 15.50 2.53 -2.43
C LEU A 72 14.03 2.11 -2.49
N ALA A 73 13.73 0.82 -2.28
CA ALA A 73 12.37 0.28 -2.30
C ALA A 73 11.67 0.34 -0.94
N ARG A 74 12.36 0.83 0.11
CA ARG A 74 11.79 0.93 1.46
C ARG A 74 10.49 1.76 1.43
N PRO A 75 9.35 1.20 1.88
CA PRO A 75 8.12 1.97 2.02
C PRO A 75 8.32 3.11 3.02
N GLY A 76 7.94 4.33 2.64
CA GLY A 76 7.95 5.48 3.54
C GLY A 76 6.82 5.38 4.57
N ASN A 77 5.65 4.95 4.11
CA ASN A 77 4.46 4.76 4.93
C ASN A 77 3.86 3.37 4.68
N ILE A 78 3.52 2.66 5.76
CA ILE A 78 2.71 1.44 5.73
C ILE A 78 1.39 1.76 6.40
N ARG A 79 0.27 1.33 5.79
CA ARG A 79 -1.08 1.45 6.34
C ARG A 79 -1.68 0.07 6.45
N PHE A 80 -2.00 -0.34 7.66
CA PHE A 80 -2.69 -1.60 7.90
C PHE A 80 -4.20 -1.42 7.66
N SER A 81 -4.82 -2.42 7.05
CA SER A 81 -6.26 -2.41 6.77
C SER A 81 -6.81 -3.84 6.78
N ASP A 82 -8.05 -3.99 7.24
CA ASP A 82 -8.77 -5.26 7.18
C ASP A 82 -9.15 -5.65 5.75
N ALA A 83 -9.15 -4.69 4.81
CA ALA A 83 -9.55 -4.91 3.43
C ALA A 83 -8.91 -3.93 2.45
N LEU A 84 -8.75 -4.36 1.20
CA LEU A 84 -8.34 -3.53 0.08
C LEU A 84 -9.52 -3.29 -0.86
N PRO A 85 -9.65 -2.10 -1.48
CA PRO A 85 -10.76 -1.80 -2.36
C PRO A 85 -10.63 -2.62 -3.65
N LYS A 86 -11.53 -3.57 -3.85
CA LYS A 86 -11.54 -4.49 -4.99
C LYS A 86 -12.80 -4.31 -5.84
N THR A 87 -12.66 -4.55 -7.14
CA THR A 87 -13.82 -4.71 -8.02
C THR A 87 -14.54 -6.01 -7.68
N ARG A 88 -15.80 -6.18 -8.12
CA ARG A 88 -16.53 -7.46 -8.03
C ARG A 88 -15.83 -8.66 -8.71
N SER A 89 -14.77 -8.42 -9.47
CA SER A 89 -13.91 -9.44 -10.07
C SER A 89 -12.60 -9.68 -9.30
N GLY A 90 -12.49 -9.12 -8.09
CA GLY A 90 -11.34 -9.27 -7.20
C GLY A 90 -10.13 -8.37 -7.52
N LYS A 91 -10.22 -7.48 -8.52
CA LYS A 91 -9.08 -6.64 -8.91
C LYS A 91 -8.95 -5.44 -7.98
N ILE A 92 -7.76 -5.24 -7.42
CA ILE A 92 -7.46 -4.07 -6.57
C ILE A 92 -7.59 -2.77 -7.38
N MET A 93 -8.43 -1.87 -6.90
CA MET A 93 -8.64 -0.54 -7.48
C MET A 93 -7.56 0.44 -7.00
N ARG A 94 -6.32 0.26 -7.46
CA ARG A 94 -5.13 1.05 -7.07
C ARG A 94 -5.29 2.57 -7.22
N ARG A 95 -6.19 3.02 -8.10
CA ARG A 95 -6.55 4.44 -8.24
C ARG A 95 -7.08 5.02 -6.92
N LEU A 96 -7.93 4.27 -6.21
CA LEU A 96 -8.52 4.70 -4.94
C LEU A 96 -7.45 4.80 -3.84
N LEU A 97 -6.56 3.81 -3.79
CA LEU A 97 -5.42 3.80 -2.88
C LEU A 97 -4.47 4.98 -3.11
N ARG A 98 -4.26 5.40 -4.37
CA ARG A 98 -3.47 6.61 -4.68
C ARG A 98 -4.10 7.89 -4.12
N ASN A 99 -5.41 8.08 -4.31
CA ASN A 99 -6.11 9.23 -3.76
C ASN A 99 -6.01 9.24 -2.22
N LEU A 100 -6.22 8.09 -1.58
CA LEU A 100 -6.11 7.93 -0.12
C LEU A 100 -4.69 8.22 0.40
N ALA A 101 -3.66 7.72 -0.30
CA ALA A 101 -2.26 7.97 0.05
C ALA A 101 -1.88 9.45 -0.07
N ALA A 102 -2.49 10.16 -1.02
CA ALA A 102 -2.31 11.59 -1.26
C ALA A 102 -3.23 12.50 -0.42
N GLY A 103 -4.12 11.94 0.41
CA GLY A 103 -5.11 12.73 1.17
C GLY A 103 -6.16 13.41 0.29
N GLN A 104 -6.37 12.92 -0.92
CA GLN A 104 -7.30 13.49 -1.90
C GLN A 104 -8.66 12.81 -1.82
N GLU A 105 -9.70 13.54 -2.19
CA GLU A 105 -11.03 12.94 -2.36
C GLU A 105 -11.00 11.81 -3.40
N VAL A 106 -11.83 10.80 -3.17
CA VAL A 106 -12.01 9.72 -4.12
C VAL A 106 -12.79 10.27 -5.30
N THR A 107 -12.13 10.42 -6.44
CA THR A 107 -12.74 10.92 -7.67
C THR A 107 -13.08 9.76 -8.61
N GLY A 108 -14.02 9.94 -9.55
CA GLY A 108 -14.32 8.96 -10.60
C GLY A 108 -15.23 7.78 -10.19
N ASP A 109 -15.51 6.89 -11.15
CA ASP A 109 -16.51 5.83 -10.98
C ASP A 109 -16.07 4.75 -9.98
N THR A 110 -16.98 4.42 -9.06
CA THR A 110 -16.88 3.38 -8.01
C THR A 110 -18.04 2.39 -8.08
N SER A 111 -18.83 2.39 -9.17
CA SER A 111 -19.97 1.50 -9.40
C SER A 111 -19.62 0.01 -9.39
N THR A 112 -18.36 -0.32 -9.71
CA THR A 112 -17.81 -1.67 -9.77
C THR A 112 -17.13 -2.13 -8.48
N LEU A 113 -17.00 -1.24 -7.49
CA LEU A 113 -16.46 -1.56 -6.18
C LEU A 113 -17.36 -2.57 -5.49
N GLU A 114 -16.76 -3.62 -4.93
CA GLU A 114 -17.48 -4.68 -4.21
C GLU A 114 -18.08 -4.16 -2.90
N ASP A 115 -17.26 -3.46 -2.10
CA ASP A 115 -17.66 -2.90 -0.82
C ASP A 115 -17.14 -1.46 -0.68
N ARG A 116 -18.06 -0.52 -0.49
CA ARG A 116 -17.76 0.91 -0.31
C ARG A 116 -17.23 1.24 1.08
N SER A 117 -17.61 0.47 2.10
CA SER A 117 -17.20 0.71 3.49
C SER A 117 -15.69 0.61 3.68
N VAL A 118 -15.01 -0.15 2.82
CA VAL A 118 -13.55 -0.27 2.78
C VAL A 118 -12.87 1.09 2.57
N LEU A 119 -13.48 1.99 1.78
CA LEU A 119 -12.91 3.32 1.56
C LEU A 119 -13.00 4.21 2.79
N ASP A 120 -14.08 4.08 3.56
CA ASP A 120 -14.28 4.88 4.78
C ASP A 120 -13.29 4.43 5.85
N LYS A 121 -13.13 3.11 6.04
CA LYS A 121 -12.14 2.54 6.98
C LYS A 121 -10.70 2.95 6.63
N LEU A 122 -10.34 2.95 5.35
CA LEU A 122 -9.02 3.36 4.90
C LEU A 122 -8.74 4.86 5.07
N ARG A 123 -9.78 5.70 5.17
CA ARG A 123 -9.66 7.12 5.51
C ARG A 123 -9.46 7.32 7.01
N GLU A 124 -10.16 6.54 7.84
CA GLU A 124 -10.11 6.63 9.29
C GLU A 124 -8.79 6.10 9.89
N GLY A 125 -8.15 5.11 9.25
CA GLY A 125 -6.85 4.57 9.66
C GLY A 125 -5.62 5.37 9.22
N SER A 126 -5.79 6.67 8.88
CA SER A 126 -4.71 7.58 8.45
C SER A 126 -4.26 8.54 9.55
#